data_AF-A0A7C2HRI2-F1
#
_entry.id   AF-A0A7C2HRI2-F1
#
_cell.length_a   1.000
_cell.length_b   1.000
_cell.length_c   1.000
_cell.angle_alpha   90.00
_cell.angle_beta   90.00
_cell.angle_gamma   90.00
#
_symmetry.space_group_name_H-M   'P 1'
#
loop_
_entity.id
_entity.type
_entity.pdbx_description
1 polymer ?
#
loop_
_entity_poly.entity_id
_entity_poly.type
_entity_poly.pdbx_seq_one_letter_code
_entity_poly.pdbx_strand_id
1 'polypeptide(L)'
;MLAARPEESDSAGPRGGSMRAGILIPILAAVALGQPAAGPKTHLKVGDTAPDFALRTTVGDEFRLSAHRGKTVVVAFFPAAFTGG
;
A
#
# COMPACT_ATOMS: atom_id res chain seq x y z
N MET A 1 -33.45 37.17 27.78
CA MET A 1 -32.96 38.49 28.26
C MET A 1 -32.43 38.30 29.66
N LEU A 2 -31.27 38.89 29.96
CA LEU A 2 -30.60 38.98 31.27
C LEU A 2 -29.80 37.72 31.69
N ALA A 3 -28.50 37.69 31.42
CA ALA A 3 -27.40 38.22 32.26
C ALA A 3 -27.05 37.23 33.39
N ALA A 4 -25.85 36.65 33.35
CA ALA A 4 -24.66 37.12 34.08
C ALA A 4 -24.50 36.41 35.44
N ARG A 5 -23.33 35.74 35.55
CA ARG A 5 -22.46 35.43 36.72
C ARG A 5 -22.97 35.74 38.14
N PRO A 6 -22.70 34.86 39.13
CA PRO A 6 -21.34 34.67 39.73
C PRO A 6 -20.98 33.19 40.01
N GLU A 7 -19.75 32.70 39.80
CA GLU A 7 -18.56 32.80 40.67
C GLU A 7 -18.88 32.63 42.17
N GLU A 8 -18.92 31.39 42.63
CA GLU A 8 -18.55 31.08 44.01
C GLU A 8 -17.77 29.75 44.01
N SER A 9 -16.46 29.91 43.89
CA SER A 9 -15.52 28.92 44.40
C SER A 9 -15.59 29.00 45.92
N ASP A 10 -16.09 27.97 46.59
CA ASP A 10 -15.61 27.70 47.94
C ASP A 10 -15.62 26.21 48.29
N SER A 11 -14.59 25.88 49.08
CA SER A 11 -14.54 24.82 50.06
C SER A 11 -14.36 23.37 49.61
N ALA A 12 -13.09 22.96 49.67
CA ALA A 12 -12.60 21.98 50.64
C ALA A 12 -13.05 20.51 50.52
N GLY A 13 -12.08 19.64 50.17
CA GLY A 13 -12.15 18.22 50.49
C GLY A 13 -11.07 17.38 49.77
N PRO A 14 -10.04 16.85 50.47
CA PRO A 14 -8.94 16.13 49.84
C PRO A 14 -9.24 14.63 49.78
N ARG A 15 -9.42 14.03 48.60
CA ARG A 15 -9.50 12.55 48.48
C ARG A 15 -8.92 12.05 47.16
N GLY A 16 -7.69 11.57 47.25
CA GLY A 16 -7.19 10.31 46.68
C GLY A 16 -7.45 10.01 45.20
N GLY A 17 -6.36 9.82 44.44
CA GLY A 17 -6.44 9.01 43.23
C GLY A 17 -5.35 9.25 42.21
N SER A 18 -4.21 8.60 42.42
CA SER A 18 -3.37 8.02 41.36
C SER A 18 -2.90 8.95 40.22
N MET A 19 -1.65 9.38 40.35
CA MET A 19 -0.68 9.53 39.26
C MET A 19 -0.92 8.54 38.10
N ARG A 20 -1.15 9.04 36.88
CA ARG A 20 -0.55 8.52 35.65
C ARG A 20 -0.35 9.66 34.66
N ALA A 21 0.88 10.18 34.65
CA ALA A 21 1.44 10.96 33.55
C ALA A 21 1.46 10.12 32.27
N GLY A 22 1.25 10.73 31.11
CA GLY A 22 1.51 10.04 29.84
C GLY A 22 0.90 10.68 28.59
N ILE A 23 1.42 11.84 28.20
CA ILE A 23 1.83 12.18 26.82
C ILE A 23 0.75 12.12 25.70
N LEU A 24 0.42 13.32 25.21
CA LEU A 24 -0.09 13.60 23.86
C LEU A 24 0.81 12.97 22.79
N ILE A 25 0.23 12.15 21.90
CA ILE A 25 0.80 11.88 20.58
C ILE A 25 -0.30 12.11 19.54
N PRO A 26 -0.23 13.17 18.71
CA PRO A 26 -1.06 13.24 17.52
C PRO A 26 -0.38 12.36 16.47
N ILE A 27 -0.85 11.12 16.27
CA ILE A 27 -0.40 10.34 15.11
C ILE A 27 -1.22 10.80 13.90
N LEU A 28 -0.56 11.62 13.09
CA LEU A 28 -0.93 12.05 11.74
C LEU A 28 -1.39 10.86 10.88
N ALA A 29 -2.69 10.55 10.94
CA ALA A 29 -3.34 9.56 10.08
C ALA A 29 -3.89 10.24 8.82
N ALA A 30 -3.02 10.68 7.92
CA ALA A 30 -3.47 11.29 6.67
C ALA A 30 -2.49 11.16 5.49
N VAL A 31 -1.91 9.98 5.25
CA VAL A 31 -1.28 9.70 3.95
C VAL A 31 -1.46 8.22 3.60
N ALA A 32 -2.57 7.86 2.93
CA ALA A 32 -2.65 6.59 2.19
C ALA A 32 -3.73 6.51 1.09
N LEU A 33 -4.53 7.56 0.85
CA LEU A 33 -5.68 7.48 -0.08
C LEU A 33 -5.38 7.95 -1.52
N GLY A 34 -4.12 8.07 -1.92
CA GLY A 34 -3.80 8.68 -3.22
C GLY A 34 -2.45 8.38 -3.82
N GLN A 35 -1.78 7.29 -3.43
CA GLN A 35 -0.64 6.84 -4.23
C GLN A 35 -1.19 6.27 -5.54
N PRO A 36 -0.98 6.91 -6.72
CA PRO A 36 -1.29 6.26 -7.97
C PRO A 36 -0.51 4.95 -7.99
N ALA A 37 -1.21 3.83 -8.18
CA ALA A 37 -0.55 2.55 -8.42
C ALA A 37 0.48 2.80 -9.51
N ALA A 38 1.75 2.65 -9.18
CA ALA A 38 2.83 2.85 -10.14
C ALA A 38 2.46 2.00 -11.36
N GLY A 39 2.29 2.66 -12.51
CA GLY A 39 1.95 1.97 -13.75
C GLY A 39 2.94 0.85 -14.02
N PRO A 40 2.60 -0.13 -14.88
CA PRO A 40 3.49 -1.24 -15.18
C PRO A 40 4.89 -0.72 -15.46
N LYS A 41 5.90 -1.21 -14.73
CA LYS A 41 7.29 -0.83 -14.99
C LYS A 41 7.65 -1.27 -16.40
N THR A 42 7.60 -0.34 -17.34
CA THR A 42 7.88 -0.61 -18.77
C THR A 42 9.38 -0.69 -19.05
N HIS A 43 10.20 -0.18 -18.14
CA HIS A 43 11.65 -0.21 -18.24
C HIS A 43 12.22 -1.18 -17.19
N LEU A 44 12.48 -2.41 -17.61
CA LEU A 44 13.10 -3.44 -16.78
C LEU A 44 14.62 -3.29 -16.83
N LYS A 45 15.27 -3.31 -15.65
CA LYS A 45 16.72 -3.35 -15.52
C LYS A 45 17.18 -4.74 -15.08
N VAL A 46 18.46 -5.02 -15.25
CA VAL A 46 19.06 -6.27 -14.74
C VAL A 46 18.89 -6.32 -13.23
N GLY A 47 18.44 -7.46 -12.71
CA GLY A 47 18.15 -7.66 -11.29
C GLY A 47 16.72 -7.32 -10.88
N ASP A 48 15.94 -6.64 -11.73
CA ASP A 48 14.52 -6.44 -11.46
C ASP A 48 13.76 -7.78 -11.49
N THR A 49 12.83 -7.93 -10.56
CA THR A 49 11.92 -9.08 -10.59
C THR A 49 11.04 -8.99 -11.84
N ALA A 50 11.12 -10.00 -12.70
CA ALA A 50 10.30 -10.07 -13.90
C ALA A 50 8.79 -10.06 -13.54
N PRO A 51 7.98 -9.16 -14.15
CA PRO A 51 6.54 -9.09 -13.93
C PRO A 51 5.86 -10.43 -14.26
N ASP A 52 4.86 -10.81 -13.47
CA ASP A 52 4.07 -12.01 -13.76
C ASP A 52 3.15 -11.75 -14.97
N PHE A 53 3.02 -12.77 -15.82
CA PHE A 53 2.09 -12.77 -16.94
C PHE A 53 1.52 -14.17 -17.16
N ALA A 54 0.35 -14.22 -17.79
CA ALA A 54 -0.31 -15.43 -18.23
C ALA A 54 -0.63 -15.30 -19.73
N LEU A 55 -0.25 -16.30 -20.53
CA LEU A 55 -0.47 -16.33 -21.98
C LEU A 55 -1.06 -17.67 -22.39
N ARG A 56 -1.85 -17.67 -23.46
CA ARG A 56 -2.28 -18.91 -24.10
C ARG A 56 -1.15 -19.47 -24.96
N THR A 57 -0.89 -20.75 -24.80
CA THR A 57 0.04 -21.50 -25.64
C THR A 57 -0.63 -21.87 -26.97
N THR A 58 0.15 -22.39 -27.92
CA THR A 58 -0.37 -22.86 -29.23
C THR A 58 -1.31 -24.06 -29.10
N VAL A 59 -1.23 -24.81 -28.00
CA VAL A 59 -2.12 -25.95 -27.71
C VAL A 59 -3.37 -25.54 -26.92
N GLY A 60 -3.48 -24.28 -26.49
CA GLY A 60 -4.63 -23.73 -25.77
C GLY A 60 -4.49 -23.68 -24.24
N ASP A 61 -3.49 -24.37 -23.68
CA ASP A 61 -3.17 -24.32 -22.26
C ASP A 61 -2.65 -22.93 -21.84
N GLU A 62 -2.78 -22.60 -20.57
CA GLU A 62 -2.25 -21.36 -20.01
C GLU A 62 -0.81 -21.53 -19.52
N PHE A 63 0.09 -20.71 -20.06
CA PHE A 63 1.44 -20.56 -19.56
C PHE A 63 1.50 -19.37 -18.60
N ARG A 64 1.99 -19.60 -17.38
CA ARG A 64 2.19 -18.56 -16.37
C ARG A 64 3.65 -18.47 -15.93
N LEU A 65 4.22 -17.26 -15.92
CA LEU A 65 5.64 -17.06 -15.59
C LEU A 65 5.97 -17.49 -14.15
N SER A 66 5.09 -17.20 -13.19
CA SER A 66 5.23 -17.61 -11.79
C SER A 66 5.38 -19.11 -11.57
N ALA A 67 4.79 -19.96 -12.41
CA ALA A 67 4.94 -21.41 -12.32
C ALA A 67 6.36 -21.90 -12.70
N HIS A 68 7.17 -21.04 -13.31
CA HIS A 68 8.50 -21.35 -13.84
C HIS A 68 9.63 -20.66 -13.06
N ARG A 69 9.34 -20.15 -11.85
CA ARG A 69 10.36 -19.57 -10.96
C ARG A 69 11.42 -20.62 -10.61
N GLY A 70 12.67 -20.16 -10.45
CA GLY A 70 13.83 -21.04 -10.22
C GLY A 70 14.41 -21.69 -11.49
N LYS A 71 13.78 -21.49 -12.66
CA LYS A 71 14.32 -21.88 -13.97
C LYS A 71 14.78 -20.64 -14.73
N THR A 72 15.80 -20.81 -15.59
CA THR A 72 16.16 -19.78 -16.57
C THR A 72 15.11 -19.75 -17.67
N VAL A 73 14.52 -18.58 -17.91
CA VAL A 73 13.46 -18.35 -18.90
C VAL A 73 13.89 -17.21 -19.81
N VAL A 74 13.76 -17.40 -21.12
CA VAL A 74 14.01 -16.38 -22.14
C VAL A 74 12.67 -15.97 -22.75
N VAL A 75 12.42 -14.66 -22.84
CA VAL A 75 11.21 -14.10 -23.45
C VAL A 75 11.61 -13.35 -24.72
N ALA A 76 11.01 -13.74 -25.84
CA ALA A 76 11.22 -13.11 -27.14
C ALA A 76 9.90 -12.52 -27.65
N PHE A 77 9.96 -11.30 -28.20
CA PHE A 77 8.79 -10.59 -28.73
C PHE A 77 8.89 -10.54 -30.26
N PHE A 78 7.86 -11.06 -30.94
CA PHE A 78 7.76 -11.08 -32.39
C PHE A 78 6.49 -10.32 -32.80
N PRO A 79 6.59 -9.20 -33.54
CA PRO A 79 5.41 -8.48 -34.03
C PRO A 79 4.52 -9.36 -34.92
N ALA A 80 5.13 -10.29 -35.66
CA ALA A 80 4.46 -11.27 -36.49
C ALA A 80 5.17 -12.64 -36.38
N ALA A 81 4.70 -13.49 -35.46
CA ALA A 81 5.37 -14.74 -35.11
C ALA A 81 5.14 -15.90 -36.12
N PHE A 82 4.23 -15.73 -37.09
CA PHE A 82 3.77 -16.80 -37.99
C PHE A 82 3.67 -16.36 -39.46
N THR A 83 4.49 -15.41 -39.89
CA THR A 83 4.49 -14.88 -41.26
C THR A 83 5.75 -15.29 -42.01
N GLY A 84 5.63 -15.61 -43.30
CA GLY A 84 6.76 -16.02 -44.16
C GLY A 84 7.65 -14.89 -44.69
N GLY A 85 7.27 -13.63 -44.48
CA GLY A 85 7.88 -12.45 -45.13
C GLY A 85 7.07 -11.95 -46.31
#